data_AF-A0A1F7FH06-F1
#
_entry.id   AF-A0A1F7FH06-F1
#
_cell.length_a   1.000
_cell.length_b   1.000
_cell.length_c   1.000
_cell.angle_alpha   90.00
_cell.angle_beta   90.00
_cell.angle_gamma   90.00
#
_symmetry.space_group_name_H-M   'P 1'
#
loop_
_entity.id
_entity.type
_entity.pdbx_description
1 polymer ?
#
loop_
_entity_poly.entity_id
_entity_poly.type
_entity_poly.pdbx_seq_one_letter_code
_entity_poly.pdbx_strand_id
1 'polypeptide(L)'
;MNRLTAKNSRRAVTLVEMMISFMIFGIVLVLGYTMLNRTFMSLERQRQSLDTLHEARSFLMTIERDLREMTEVVELDTIFKSSLFDEENALLHKISMIIPKRDGSGFERVSYTYDGPEKHGESTHAKTITRQVEGGSKRELITKQMNYLKIWGTDGTIFRNRYPDESMEDYRNYLRPHYYHPSNPDANGLRDLKKIKGVEVQLSMHEMYDTDKKPIKQRNFVTRIYSRILNAKFD
;
A
#
# COMPACT_ATOMS: atom_id res chain seq x y z
N MET A 1 78.31 37.31 -20.85
CA MET A 1 77.28 38.03 -20.05
C MET A 1 75.94 37.31 -20.26
N ASN A 2 75.74 36.17 -19.60
CA ASN A 2 74.53 35.34 -19.74
C ASN A 2 73.68 35.44 -18.47
N ARG A 3 72.72 36.36 -18.47
CA ARG A 3 71.63 36.40 -17.48
C ARG A 3 70.42 37.01 -18.17
N LEU A 4 69.56 36.21 -18.81
CA LEU A 4 68.21 36.63 -19.22
C LEU A 4 67.33 35.45 -19.69
N THR A 5 67.35 34.30 -19.01
CA THR A 5 66.38 33.21 -19.27
C THR A 5 65.82 32.53 -18.02
N ALA A 6 66.08 33.06 -16.82
CA ALA A 6 65.55 32.48 -15.58
C ALA A 6 64.18 33.07 -15.13
N LYS A 7 63.69 34.15 -15.76
CA LYS A 7 62.49 34.88 -15.30
C LYS A 7 61.17 34.34 -15.89
N ASN A 8 61.21 33.66 -17.03
CA ASN A 8 60.02 33.14 -17.72
C ASN A 8 59.64 31.70 -17.36
N SER A 9 60.60 30.83 -17.00
CA SER A 9 60.24 29.45 -16.61
C SER A 9 59.45 29.41 -15.30
N ARG A 10 59.79 30.26 -14.32
CA ARG A 10 59.01 30.39 -13.08
C ARG A 10 57.56 30.79 -13.33
N ARG A 11 57.29 31.74 -14.24
CA ARG A 11 55.93 32.19 -14.60
C ARG A 11 55.12 31.14 -15.36
N ALA A 12 55.76 30.39 -16.26
CA ALA A 12 55.13 29.26 -16.95
C ALA A 12 54.77 28.14 -15.97
N VAL A 13 55.65 27.84 -15.01
CA VAL A 13 55.37 26.89 -13.91
C VAL A 13 54.20 27.37 -13.05
N THR A 14 54.12 28.67 -12.71
CA THR A 14 52.98 29.22 -11.93
C THR A 14 51.65 29.14 -12.71
N LEU A 15 51.68 29.31 -14.03
CA LEU A 15 50.48 29.21 -14.87
C LEU A 15 49.99 27.75 -14.97
N VAL A 16 50.91 26.81 -15.16
CA VAL A 16 50.59 25.37 -15.17
C VAL A 16 50.05 24.93 -13.82
N GLU A 17 50.64 25.38 -12.71
CA GLU A 17 50.13 25.11 -11.35
C GLU A 17 48.72 25.66 -11.14
N MET A 18 48.41 26.86 -11.63
CA MET A 18 47.05 27.42 -11.58
C MET A 18 46.08 26.61 -12.44
N MET A 19 46.47 26.20 -13.66
CA MET A 19 45.62 25.36 -14.52
C MET A 19 45.32 24.01 -13.88
N ILE A 20 46.33 23.37 -13.29
CA ILE A 20 46.16 22.11 -12.54
C ILE A 20 45.27 22.34 -11.32
N SER A 21 45.45 23.44 -10.60
CA SER A 21 44.62 23.80 -9.43
C SER A 21 43.15 24.00 -9.83
N PHE A 22 42.88 24.69 -10.95
CA PHE A 22 41.52 24.85 -11.48
C PHE A 22 40.91 23.54 -11.96
N MET A 23 41.71 22.67 -12.57
CA MET A 23 41.26 21.34 -13.00
C MET A 23 40.88 20.47 -11.80
N ILE A 24 41.74 20.41 -10.78
CA ILE A 24 41.46 19.69 -9.52
C ILE A 24 40.22 20.28 -8.84
N PHE A 25 40.13 21.60 -8.76
CA PHE A 25 38.97 22.28 -8.17
C PHE A 25 37.68 21.96 -8.93
N GLY A 26 37.71 21.95 -10.27
CA GLY A 26 36.57 21.56 -11.10
C GLY A 26 36.14 20.11 -10.84
N ILE A 27 37.08 19.17 -10.74
CA ILE A 27 36.80 17.77 -10.41
C ILE A 27 36.17 17.65 -9.01
N VAL A 28 36.74 18.34 -8.01
CA VAL A 28 36.22 18.34 -6.63
C VAL A 28 34.81 18.92 -6.58
N LEU A 29 34.52 20.00 -7.32
CA LEU A 29 33.18 20.58 -7.41
C LEU A 29 32.18 19.61 -8.05
N VAL A 30 32.54 18.92 -9.12
CA VAL A 30 31.67 17.93 -9.76
C VAL A 30 31.42 16.74 -8.84
N LEU A 31 32.45 16.24 -8.16
CA LEU A 31 32.30 15.17 -7.17
C LEU A 31 31.43 15.61 -5.98
N GLY A 32 31.64 16.82 -5.48
CA GLY A 32 30.82 17.41 -4.41
C GLY A 32 29.36 17.55 -4.82
N TYR A 33 29.10 18.08 -6.01
CA TYR A 33 27.75 18.23 -6.55
C TYR A 33 27.05 16.87 -6.72
N THR A 34 27.74 15.88 -7.30
CA THR A 34 27.17 14.54 -7.49
C THR A 34 26.90 13.82 -6.16
N MET A 35 27.76 13.97 -5.15
CA MET A 35 27.52 13.45 -3.80
C MET A 35 26.31 14.13 -3.15
N LEU A 36 26.21 15.46 -3.20
CA LEU A 36 25.08 16.20 -2.64
C LEU A 36 23.76 15.78 -3.33
N ASN A 37 23.75 15.70 -4.66
CA ASN A 37 22.57 15.29 -5.42
C ASN A 37 22.12 13.87 -5.04
N ARG A 38 23.05 12.91 -4.92
CA ARG A 38 22.74 11.55 -4.46
C ARG A 38 22.16 11.54 -3.04
N THR A 39 22.70 12.35 -2.14
CA THR A 39 22.20 12.46 -0.76
C THR A 39 20.79 13.05 -0.73
N PHE A 40 20.52 14.12 -1.47
CA PHE A 40 19.18 14.71 -1.55
C PHE A 40 18.15 13.74 -2.12
N MET A 41 18.50 13.03 -3.20
CA MET A 41 17.63 11.98 -3.77
C MET A 41 17.36 10.85 -2.77
N SER A 42 18.37 10.45 -1.98
CA SER A 42 18.19 9.43 -0.94
C SER A 42 17.27 9.91 0.19
N LEU A 43 17.42 11.15 0.65
CA LEU A 43 16.57 11.74 1.69
C LEU A 43 15.13 11.87 1.22
N GLU A 44 14.90 12.30 -0.02
CA GLU A 44 13.56 12.41 -0.59
C GLU A 44 12.88 11.04 -0.71
N ARG A 45 13.60 10.01 -1.15
CA ARG A 45 13.09 8.62 -1.18
C ARG A 45 12.76 8.09 0.22
N GLN A 46 13.58 8.40 1.22
CA GLN A 46 13.30 8.02 2.61
C GLN A 46 12.06 8.73 3.16
N ARG A 47 11.92 10.02 2.90
CA ARG A 47 10.74 10.81 3.29
C ARG A 47 9.48 10.25 2.64
N GLN A 48 9.52 10.02 1.33
CA GLN A 48 8.41 9.45 0.57
C GLN A 48 7.97 8.09 1.15
N SER A 49 8.95 7.22 1.44
CA SER A 49 8.68 5.93 2.06
C SER A 49 8.03 6.07 3.43
N LEU A 50 8.51 7.00 4.27
CA LEU A 50 7.98 7.21 5.61
C LEU A 50 6.54 7.74 5.57
N ASP A 51 6.25 8.70 4.68
CA ASP A 51 4.90 9.23 4.47
C ASP A 51 3.93 8.13 4.05
N THR A 52 4.33 7.28 3.10
CA THR A 52 3.52 6.12 2.65
C THR A 52 3.26 5.13 3.79
N LEU A 53 4.25 4.84 4.63
CA LEU A 53 4.07 3.96 5.78
C LEU A 53 3.12 4.54 6.83
N HIS A 54 3.19 5.85 7.08
CA HIS A 54 2.28 6.52 8.01
C HIS A 54 0.84 6.54 7.50
N GLU A 55 0.64 6.80 6.21
CA GLU A 55 -0.68 6.75 5.57
C GLU A 55 -1.27 5.33 5.60
N ALA A 56 -0.48 4.32 5.20
CA ALA A 56 -0.88 2.91 5.29
C ALA A 56 -1.29 2.52 6.72
N ARG A 57 -0.47 2.89 7.72
CA ARG A 57 -0.75 2.61 9.13
C ARG A 57 -2.04 3.29 9.59
N SER A 58 -2.24 4.56 9.26
CA SER A 58 -3.43 5.32 9.65
C SER A 58 -4.71 4.70 9.09
N PHE A 59 -4.68 4.32 7.80
CA PHE A 59 -5.76 3.60 7.17
C PHE A 59 -6.02 2.25 7.84
N LEU A 60 -4.99 1.41 7.98
CA LEU A 60 -5.11 0.07 8.55
C LEU A 60 -5.66 0.10 9.98
N MET A 61 -5.21 1.04 10.82
CA MET A 61 -5.76 1.22 12.17
C MET A 61 -7.24 1.63 12.17
N THR A 62 -7.64 2.47 11.22
CA THR A 62 -9.03 2.95 11.11
C THR A 62 -9.95 1.83 10.66
N ILE A 63 -9.59 1.12 9.57
CA ILE A 63 -10.41 0.03 9.05
C ILE A 63 -10.40 -1.18 9.99
N GLU A 64 -9.28 -1.49 10.65
CA GLU A 64 -9.21 -2.56 11.65
C GLU A 64 -10.16 -2.32 12.81
N ARG A 65 -10.19 -1.10 13.35
CA ARG A 65 -11.09 -0.75 14.44
C ARG A 65 -12.55 -0.96 14.02
N ASP A 66 -12.94 -0.43 12.87
CA ASP A 66 -14.32 -0.53 12.39
C ASP A 66 -14.70 -1.98 12.06
N LEU A 67 -13.81 -2.75 11.42
CA LEU A 67 -14.03 -4.17 11.12
C LEU A 67 -14.05 -5.05 12.38
N ARG A 68 -13.30 -4.70 13.42
CA ARG A 68 -13.33 -5.41 14.71
C ARG A 68 -14.67 -5.21 15.43
N GLU A 69 -15.23 -4.01 15.31
CA GLU A 69 -16.47 -3.60 15.94
C GLU A 69 -17.70 -3.84 15.04
N MET A 70 -17.52 -4.35 13.81
CA MET A 70 -18.64 -4.55 12.90
C MET A 70 -19.60 -5.62 13.43
N THR A 71 -20.89 -5.35 13.31
CA THR A 71 -21.98 -6.27 13.64
C THR A 71 -22.60 -6.91 12.41
N GLU A 72 -22.47 -6.28 11.25
CA GLU A 72 -23.00 -6.78 9.98
C GLU A 72 -22.24 -6.17 8.79
N VAL A 73 -22.00 -6.97 7.75
CA VAL A 73 -21.61 -6.47 6.43
C VAL A 73 -22.88 -6.31 5.61
N VAL A 74 -23.22 -5.07 5.28
CA VAL A 74 -24.43 -4.71 4.52
C VAL A 74 -24.21 -4.86 3.02
N GLU A 75 -23.01 -4.47 2.56
CA GLU A 75 -22.67 -4.40 1.16
C GLU A 75 -21.18 -4.72 1.02
N LEU A 76 -20.84 -5.61 0.10
CA LEU A 76 -19.45 -5.89 -0.28
C LEU A 76 -19.41 -5.96 -1.81
N ASP A 77 -19.11 -4.82 -2.40
CA ASP A 77 -18.91 -4.66 -3.83
C ASP A 77 -17.42 -4.75 -4.13
N THR A 78 -17.04 -5.91 -4.67
CA THR A 78 -15.69 -6.21 -5.09
C THR A 78 -15.74 -6.89 -6.44
N ILE A 79 -14.69 -6.73 -7.25
CA ILE A 79 -14.62 -7.42 -8.55
C ILE A 79 -14.48 -8.92 -8.31
N PHE A 80 -15.53 -9.68 -8.66
CA PHE A 80 -15.56 -11.13 -8.58
C PHE A 80 -15.24 -11.76 -9.94
N LYS A 81 -14.10 -12.44 -10.06
CA LYS A 81 -13.73 -13.22 -11.26
C LYS A 81 -14.21 -14.67 -11.15
N SER A 82 -14.09 -15.44 -12.23
CA SER A 82 -14.50 -16.85 -12.25
C SER A 82 -13.73 -17.73 -11.25
N SER A 83 -12.49 -17.37 -10.94
CA SER A 83 -11.68 -18.01 -9.90
C SER A 83 -11.64 -17.17 -8.63
N LEU A 84 -12.02 -17.77 -7.51
CA LEU A 84 -11.97 -17.16 -6.17
C LEU A 84 -10.58 -16.64 -5.79
N PHE A 85 -9.53 -17.31 -6.26
CA PHE A 85 -8.14 -16.99 -5.92
C PHE A 85 -7.38 -16.36 -7.08
N ASP A 86 -8.10 -15.78 -8.05
CA ASP A 86 -7.52 -14.94 -9.09
C ASP A 86 -6.84 -13.71 -8.44
N GLU A 87 -5.74 -13.26 -9.02
CA GLU A 87 -5.04 -12.08 -8.55
C GLU A 87 -5.86 -10.81 -8.74
N GLU A 88 -6.74 -10.72 -9.75
CA GLU A 88 -7.63 -9.56 -9.89
C GLU A 88 -8.84 -9.62 -8.95
N ASN A 89 -9.06 -10.76 -8.27
CA ASN A 89 -10.24 -10.95 -7.46
C ASN A 89 -10.24 -10.06 -6.21
N ALA A 90 -11.44 -9.72 -5.77
CA ALA A 90 -11.72 -8.98 -4.55
C ALA A 90 -11.17 -7.55 -4.50
N LEU A 91 -10.85 -6.96 -5.66
CA LEU A 91 -10.55 -5.52 -5.74
C LEU A 91 -11.76 -4.75 -5.20
N LEU A 92 -11.55 -3.97 -4.14
CA LEU A 92 -12.62 -3.24 -3.48
C LEU A 92 -13.13 -2.13 -4.39
N HIS A 93 -14.45 -2.04 -4.57
CA HIS A 93 -15.12 -0.82 -4.96
C HIS A 93 -15.81 -0.17 -3.76
N LYS A 94 -16.56 -0.97 -3.00
CA LYS A 94 -17.29 -0.47 -1.84
C LYS A 94 -17.52 -1.57 -0.81
N ILE A 95 -17.37 -1.22 0.47
CA ILE A 95 -17.85 -2.05 1.58
C ILE A 95 -18.65 -1.16 2.53
N SER A 96 -19.89 -1.56 2.84
CA SER A 96 -20.73 -0.92 3.84
C SER A 96 -20.94 -1.88 5.00
N MET A 97 -20.72 -1.42 6.21
CA MET A 97 -20.84 -2.21 7.44
C MET A 97 -21.60 -1.46 8.52
N ILE A 98 -22.23 -2.18 9.43
CA ILE A 98 -22.86 -1.62 10.63
C ILE A 98 -21.87 -1.73 11.78
N ILE A 99 -21.62 -0.63 12.48
CA ILE A 99 -20.79 -0.57 13.69
C ILE A 99 -21.54 0.14 14.83
N PRO A 100 -21.21 -0.10 16.10
CA PRO A 100 -21.71 0.69 17.22
C PRO A 100 -21.24 2.15 17.14
N LYS A 101 -22.14 3.09 17.44
CA LYS A 101 -21.79 4.51 17.58
C LYS A 101 -20.88 4.74 18.78
N ARG A 102 -20.01 5.75 18.68
CA ARG A 102 -19.04 6.10 19.74
C ARG A 102 -19.69 6.66 21.02
N ASP A 103 -20.86 7.26 20.89
CA ASP A 103 -21.65 7.79 22.01
C ASP A 103 -22.50 6.72 22.72
N GLY A 104 -22.47 5.47 22.23
CA GLY A 104 -23.27 4.37 22.76
C GLY A 104 -24.77 4.45 22.41
N SER A 105 -25.20 5.41 21.60
CA SER A 105 -26.62 5.65 21.29
C SER A 105 -27.26 4.64 20.34
N GLY A 106 -26.48 3.68 19.82
CA GLY A 106 -26.96 2.65 18.90
C GLY A 106 -25.92 2.27 17.87
N PHE A 107 -26.37 2.05 16.63
CA PHE A 107 -25.54 1.65 15.50
C PHE A 107 -25.51 2.70 14.40
N GLU A 108 -24.44 2.72 13.62
CA GLU A 108 -24.28 3.54 12.43
C GLU A 108 -23.74 2.72 11.27
N ARG A 109 -24.12 3.10 10.05
CA ARG A 109 -23.54 2.53 8.84
C ARG A 109 -22.29 3.32 8.46
N VAL A 110 -21.21 2.59 8.23
CA VAL A 110 -19.95 3.12 7.71
C VAL A 110 -19.66 2.48 6.37
N SER A 111 -19.39 3.31 5.37
CA SER A 111 -19.02 2.89 4.03
C SER A 111 -17.58 3.27 3.72
N TYR A 112 -16.82 2.32 3.20
CA TYR A 112 -15.53 2.56 2.60
C TYR A 112 -15.67 2.44 1.09
N THR A 113 -15.21 3.45 0.36
CA THR A 113 -15.29 3.48 -1.10
C THR A 113 -13.89 3.67 -1.68
N TYR A 114 -13.58 2.86 -2.68
CA TYR A 114 -12.41 3.02 -3.52
C TYR A 114 -12.80 3.80 -4.78
N ASP A 115 -12.20 4.98 -4.94
CA ASP A 115 -12.32 5.78 -6.15
C ASP A 115 -11.04 5.54 -6.98
N GLY A 116 -11.16 4.76 -8.06
CA GLY A 116 -10.04 4.39 -8.93
C GLY A 116 -10.44 3.47 -10.10
N PRO A 117 -9.49 3.04 -10.94
CA PRO A 117 -9.75 2.18 -12.09
C PRO A 117 -10.27 0.79 -11.68
N GLU A 118 -11.12 0.21 -12.53
CA GLU A 118 -11.66 -1.15 -12.36
C GLU A 118 -10.62 -2.28 -12.52
N LYS A 119 -9.37 -1.95 -12.87
CA LYS A 119 -8.30 -2.97 -13.04
C LYS A 119 -7.04 -2.55 -12.32
N HIS A 120 -6.27 -3.56 -11.91
CA HIS A 120 -4.91 -3.36 -11.47
C HIS A 120 -4.08 -2.78 -12.63
N GLY A 121 -3.46 -1.63 -12.43
CA GLY A 121 -2.66 -0.98 -13.46
C GLY A 121 -2.34 0.47 -13.16
N GLU A 122 -1.45 1.03 -13.98
CA GLU A 122 -1.16 2.47 -13.99
C GLU A 122 -2.37 3.19 -14.59
N SER A 123 -3.20 3.80 -13.73
CA SER A 123 -4.18 4.79 -14.16
C SER A 123 -3.64 6.18 -13.92
N THR A 124 -3.97 7.10 -14.81
CA THR A 124 -3.75 8.54 -14.60
C THR A 124 -4.64 9.12 -13.49
N HIS A 125 -5.69 8.40 -13.10
CA HIS A 125 -6.60 8.82 -12.04
C HIS A 125 -5.98 8.57 -10.66
N ALA A 126 -6.10 9.56 -9.77
CA ALA A 126 -5.72 9.42 -8.39
C ALA A 126 -6.58 8.32 -7.74
N LYS A 127 -5.90 7.32 -7.18
CA LYS A 127 -6.52 6.21 -6.47
C LYS A 127 -6.72 6.66 -5.01
N THR A 128 -7.96 6.81 -4.57
CA THR A 128 -8.27 7.23 -3.20
C THR A 128 -9.17 6.24 -2.49
N ILE A 129 -8.99 6.14 -1.18
CA ILE A 129 -9.93 5.44 -0.31
C ILE A 129 -10.58 6.46 0.59
N THR A 130 -11.89 6.39 0.67
CA THR A 130 -12.68 7.25 1.51
C THR A 130 -13.52 6.45 2.48
N ARG A 131 -13.81 7.05 3.62
CA ARG A 131 -14.69 6.53 4.65
C ARG A 131 -15.80 7.55 4.87
N GLN A 132 -17.04 7.09 4.87
CA GLN A 132 -18.20 7.91 5.12
C GLN A 132 -19.09 7.24 6.16
N VAL A 133 -19.54 8.01 7.16
CA VAL A 133 -20.61 7.60 8.06
C VAL A 133 -21.93 8.05 7.43
N GLU A 134 -22.98 7.24 7.51
CA GLU A 134 -24.31 7.62 7.03
C GLU A 134 -24.78 8.94 7.68
N GLY A 135 -25.12 9.92 6.84
CA GLY A 135 -25.46 11.29 7.28
C GLY A 135 -24.27 12.17 7.69
N GLY A 136 -23.03 11.64 7.64
CA GLY A 136 -21.79 12.36 7.96
C GLY A 136 -20.98 12.78 6.74
N SER A 137 -19.85 13.43 6.99
CA SER A 137 -18.91 13.86 5.95
C SER A 137 -18.06 12.70 5.41
N LYS A 138 -17.73 12.78 4.10
CA LYS A 138 -16.79 11.87 3.44
C LYS A 138 -15.37 12.27 3.86
N ARG A 139 -14.60 11.34 4.43
CA ARG A 139 -13.21 11.53 4.85
C ARG A 139 -12.28 10.70 3.98
N GLU A 140 -11.25 11.32 3.42
CA GLU A 140 -10.18 10.62 2.71
C GLU A 140 -9.22 9.96 3.71
N LEU A 141 -8.87 8.70 3.46
CA LEU A 141 -7.98 7.89 4.31
C LEU A 141 -6.66 7.54 3.62
N ILE A 142 -6.73 7.23 2.33
CA ILE A 142 -5.54 7.09 1.48
C ILE A 142 -5.73 7.98 0.27
N THR A 143 -4.73 8.80 0.01
CA THR A 143 -4.71 9.85 -1.01
C THR A 143 -3.52 9.72 -1.95
N LYS A 144 -2.48 8.96 -1.59
CA LYS A 144 -1.24 8.88 -2.37
C LYS A 144 -0.73 7.45 -2.51
N GLN A 145 -0.05 7.23 -3.65
CA GLN A 145 0.80 6.05 -3.91
C GLN A 145 0.12 4.69 -3.74
N MET A 146 -1.21 4.63 -3.70
CA MET A 146 -1.92 3.37 -3.62
C MET A 146 -1.84 2.64 -4.95
N ASN A 147 -1.58 1.34 -4.89
CA ASN A 147 -1.68 0.47 -6.05
C ASN A 147 -3.07 -0.16 -6.14
N TYR A 148 -3.47 -0.89 -5.09
CA TYR A 148 -4.79 -1.51 -4.98
C TYR A 148 -5.18 -1.79 -3.53
N LEU A 149 -6.46 -1.99 -3.30
CA LEU A 149 -7.02 -2.51 -2.05
C LEU A 149 -7.91 -3.71 -2.38
N LYS A 150 -7.61 -4.85 -1.78
CA LYS A 150 -8.45 -6.05 -1.87
C LYS A 150 -9.10 -6.34 -0.53
N ILE A 151 -10.37 -6.71 -0.56
CA ILE A 151 -11.16 -7.04 0.64
C ILE A 151 -11.94 -8.32 0.39
N TRP A 152 -11.72 -9.32 1.23
CA TRP A 152 -12.49 -10.57 1.18
C TRP A 152 -13.31 -10.74 2.46
N GLY A 153 -14.58 -11.14 2.30
CA GLY A 153 -15.36 -11.68 3.41
C GLY A 153 -14.94 -13.11 3.74
N THR A 154 -14.95 -13.47 5.02
CA THR A 154 -14.66 -14.82 5.51
C THR A 154 -15.71 -15.24 6.53
N ASP A 155 -15.87 -16.54 6.71
CA ASP A 155 -16.83 -17.12 7.68
C ASP A 155 -16.38 -17.01 9.15
N GLY A 156 -15.20 -16.42 9.40
CA GLY A 156 -14.62 -16.25 10.74
C GLY A 156 -13.70 -17.38 11.17
N THR A 157 -13.49 -18.40 10.34
CA THR A 157 -12.55 -19.49 10.64
C THR A 157 -11.12 -18.97 10.72
N ILE A 158 -10.39 -19.40 11.74
CA ILE A 158 -8.94 -19.17 11.83
C ILE A 158 -8.25 -20.18 10.91
N PHE A 159 -7.64 -19.69 9.83
CA PHE A 159 -6.98 -20.56 8.85
C PHE A 159 -5.66 -21.08 9.38
N ARG A 160 -5.42 -22.38 9.20
CA ARG A 160 -4.07 -22.94 9.36
C ARG A 160 -3.15 -22.43 8.26
N ASN A 161 -1.86 -22.40 8.53
CA ASN A 161 -0.88 -22.23 7.46
C ASN A 161 -0.89 -23.47 6.54
N ARG A 162 -0.49 -23.25 5.28
CA ARG A 162 -0.22 -24.34 4.33
C ARG A 162 0.88 -25.25 4.90
N TYR A 163 0.68 -26.56 4.82
CA TYR A 163 1.73 -27.50 5.22
C TYR A 163 2.87 -27.52 4.18
N PRO A 164 4.12 -27.81 4.57
CA PRO A 164 5.25 -27.83 3.62
C PRO A 164 5.03 -28.74 2.41
N ASP A 165 4.41 -29.90 2.62
CA ASP A 165 4.19 -30.94 1.61
C ASP A 165 2.84 -30.82 0.89
N GLU A 166 2.01 -29.84 1.28
CA GLU A 166 0.68 -29.63 0.70
C GLU A 166 0.77 -28.81 -0.59
N SER A 167 0.09 -29.28 -1.64
CA SER A 167 0.01 -28.54 -2.89
C SER A 167 -0.75 -27.22 -2.70
N MET A 168 -0.46 -26.21 -3.55
CA MET A 168 -1.21 -24.95 -3.48
C MET A 168 -2.69 -25.15 -3.84
N GLU A 169 -3.00 -26.15 -4.65
CA GLU A 169 -4.38 -26.48 -5.03
C GLU A 169 -5.15 -27.05 -3.84
N ASP A 170 -4.56 -27.99 -3.09
CA ASP A 170 -5.18 -28.57 -1.90
C ASP A 170 -5.42 -27.50 -0.83
N TYR A 171 -4.45 -26.61 -0.63
CA TYR A 171 -4.60 -25.50 0.30
C TYR A 171 -5.71 -24.53 -0.14
N ARG A 172 -5.83 -24.24 -1.44
CA ARG A 172 -6.94 -23.44 -1.99
C ARG A 172 -8.27 -24.15 -1.83
N ASN A 173 -8.34 -25.47 -2.00
CA ASN A 173 -9.54 -26.27 -1.77
C ASN A 173 -9.97 -26.19 -0.29
N TYR A 174 -9.00 -26.26 0.64
CA TYR A 174 -9.25 -26.03 2.07
C TYR A 174 -9.82 -24.63 2.36
N LEU A 175 -9.26 -23.59 1.74
CA LEU A 175 -9.72 -22.21 1.97
C LEU A 175 -11.07 -21.90 1.31
N ARG A 176 -11.36 -22.48 0.15
CA ARG A 176 -12.51 -22.16 -0.72
C ARG A 176 -13.86 -22.05 0.00
N PRO A 177 -14.29 -22.98 0.87
CA PRO A 177 -15.60 -22.87 1.52
C PRO A 177 -15.71 -21.63 2.43
N HIS A 178 -14.58 -21.15 2.96
CA HIS A 178 -14.53 -20.11 3.97
C HIS A 178 -14.54 -18.68 3.42
N TYR A 179 -14.18 -18.49 2.15
CA TYR A 179 -14.15 -17.17 1.52
C TYR A 179 -15.47 -16.83 0.85
N TYR A 180 -15.92 -15.59 1.03
CA TYR A 180 -17.13 -15.09 0.41
C TYR A 180 -16.95 -14.94 -1.10
N HIS A 181 -17.89 -15.51 -1.85
CA HIS A 181 -18.02 -15.28 -3.28
C HIS A 181 -19.49 -15.50 -3.69
N PRO A 182 -20.11 -14.59 -4.45
CA PRO A 182 -21.50 -14.77 -4.87
C PRO A 182 -21.74 -16.10 -5.60
N SER A 183 -20.77 -16.49 -6.44
CA SER A 183 -20.77 -17.76 -7.17
C SER A 183 -19.77 -18.77 -6.58
N ASN A 184 -19.56 -18.78 -5.26
CA ASN A 184 -18.62 -19.71 -4.63
C ASN A 184 -18.88 -21.14 -5.15
N PRO A 185 -17.88 -21.82 -5.76
CA PRO A 185 -18.09 -23.11 -6.40
C PRO A 185 -18.23 -24.27 -5.42
N ASP A 186 -17.88 -24.09 -4.14
CA ASP A 186 -18.05 -25.12 -3.12
C ASP A 186 -19.52 -25.31 -2.72
N ALA A 187 -19.98 -26.55 -2.51
CA ALA A 187 -21.36 -26.83 -2.12
C ALA A 187 -21.78 -26.06 -0.84
N ASN A 188 -20.88 -26.02 0.15
CA ASN A 188 -21.05 -25.33 1.43
C ASN A 188 -20.38 -23.95 1.44
N GLY A 189 -20.01 -23.43 0.28
CA GLY A 189 -19.30 -22.16 0.16
C GLY A 189 -20.07 -20.97 0.72
N LEU A 190 -19.31 -20.00 1.26
CA LEU A 190 -19.84 -18.74 1.77
C LEU A 190 -20.36 -17.86 0.62
N ARG A 191 -21.69 -17.86 0.42
CA ARG A 191 -22.39 -17.06 -0.62
C ARG A 191 -23.29 -15.95 -0.06
N ASP A 192 -23.57 -15.98 1.23
CA ASP A 192 -24.46 -15.03 1.90
C ASP A 192 -23.64 -14.02 2.70
N LEU A 193 -23.80 -12.73 2.42
CA LEU A 193 -23.13 -11.64 3.11
C LEU A 193 -23.38 -11.67 4.63
N LYS A 194 -24.58 -12.07 5.07
CA LYS A 194 -24.95 -12.12 6.50
C LYS A 194 -24.15 -13.16 7.28
N LYS A 195 -23.56 -14.13 6.58
CA LYS A 195 -22.73 -15.18 7.16
C LYS A 195 -21.26 -14.79 7.24
N ILE A 196 -20.86 -13.62 6.71
CA ILE A 196 -19.51 -13.09 6.91
C ILE A 196 -19.31 -12.76 8.40
N LYS A 197 -18.21 -13.26 8.97
CA LYS A 197 -17.82 -13.03 10.38
C LYS A 197 -16.41 -12.45 10.52
N GLY A 198 -15.59 -12.54 9.46
CA GLY A 198 -14.28 -11.90 9.40
C GLY A 198 -14.03 -11.27 8.04
N VAL A 199 -13.07 -10.36 7.95
CA VAL A 199 -12.67 -9.71 6.71
C VAL A 199 -11.15 -9.74 6.57
N GLU A 200 -10.67 -10.19 5.43
CA GLU A 200 -9.25 -10.08 5.04
C GLU A 200 -9.06 -8.82 4.20
N VAL A 201 -8.07 -8.02 4.58
CA VAL A 201 -7.74 -6.76 3.92
C VAL A 201 -6.30 -6.85 3.43
N GLN A 202 -6.11 -6.64 2.13
CA GLN A 202 -4.79 -6.50 1.51
C GLN A 202 -4.67 -5.13 0.86
N LEU A 203 -3.88 -4.27 1.49
CA LEU A 203 -3.50 -2.97 0.94
C LEU A 203 -2.15 -3.08 0.23
N SER A 204 -2.08 -2.59 -1.00
CA SER A 204 -0.83 -2.47 -1.73
C SER A 204 -0.54 -1.00 -2.05
N MET A 205 0.67 -0.55 -1.71
CA MET A 205 1.13 0.80 -1.98
C MET A 205 2.52 0.78 -2.62
N HIS A 206 2.74 1.73 -3.53
CA HIS A 206 4.06 2.05 -4.03
C HIS A 206 4.80 2.83 -2.94
N GLU A 207 5.92 2.30 -2.48
CA GLU A 207 6.73 2.92 -1.41
C GLU A 207 7.64 3.99 -1.98
N MET A 208 8.11 3.81 -3.22
CA MET A 208 9.08 4.68 -3.86
C MET A 208 8.87 4.73 -5.37
N TYR A 209 9.17 5.89 -5.95
CA TYR A 209 9.17 6.12 -7.39
C TYR A 209 10.55 6.54 -7.87
N ASP A 210 10.86 6.25 -9.13
CA ASP A 210 12.05 6.80 -9.79
C ASP A 210 11.83 8.25 -10.25
N THR A 211 12.89 8.88 -10.78
CA THR A 211 12.85 10.22 -11.37
C THR A 211 11.80 10.35 -12.48
N ASP A 212 11.50 9.25 -13.17
CA ASP A 212 10.49 9.18 -14.22
C ASP A 212 9.07 8.89 -13.69
N LYS A 213 8.84 9.00 -12.38
CA LYS A 213 7.59 8.68 -11.68
C LYS A 213 7.09 7.24 -11.91
N LYS A 214 8.02 6.31 -12.13
CA LYS A 214 7.71 4.87 -12.19
C LYS A 214 7.89 4.24 -10.81
N PRO A 215 6.99 3.37 -10.35
CA PRO A 215 7.14 2.71 -9.06
C PRO A 215 8.35 1.77 -9.08
N ILE A 216 9.29 1.95 -8.16
CA ILE A 216 10.50 1.11 -8.03
C ILE A 216 10.42 0.14 -6.86
N LYS A 217 9.54 0.43 -5.89
CA LYS A 217 9.32 -0.42 -4.73
C LYS A 217 7.85 -0.42 -4.38
N GLN A 218 7.31 -1.61 -4.17
CA GLN A 218 5.93 -1.84 -3.74
C GLN A 218 5.95 -2.57 -2.41
N ARG A 219 5.00 -2.23 -1.54
CA ARG A 219 4.79 -2.88 -0.27
C ARG A 219 3.35 -3.35 -0.17
N ASN A 220 3.20 -4.61 0.23
CA ASN A 220 1.90 -5.22 0.47
C ASN A 220 1.71 -5.39 1.97
N PHE A 221 0.61 -4.88 2.48
CA PHE A 221 0.16 -5.04 3.84
C PHE A 221 -1.06 -5.96 3.81
N VAL A 222 -0.92 -7.14 4.40
CA VAL A 222 -2.02 -8.11 4.52
C VAL A 222 -2.39 -8.19 5.99
N THR A 223 -3.66 -7.97 6.31
CA THR A 223 -4.20 -8.14 7.65
C THR A 223 -5.51 -8.90 7.58
N ARG A 224 -5.71 -9.84 8.49
CA ARG A 224 -6.98 -10.56 8.68
C ARG A 224 -7.62 -10.06 9.95
N ILE A 225 -8.82 -9.52 9.81
CA ILE A 225 -9.53 -8.86 10.91
C ILE A 225 -10.81 -9.63 11.17
N TYR A 226 -10.85 -10.24 12.34
CA TYR A 226 -12.02 -10.94 12.84
C TYR A 226 -12.84 -9.98 13.69
N SER A 227 -14.14 -9.90 13.43
CA SER A 227 -15.02 -9.09 14.27
C SER A 227 -15.18 -9.77 15.62
N ARG A 228 -14.91 -9.03 16.70
CA ARG A 228 -15.11 -9.53 18.07
C ARG A 228 -16.57 -9.81 18.33
N ILE A 229 -17.45 -8.96 17.81
CA ILE A 229 -18.89 -9.07 18.05
C ILE A 229 -19.47 -10.24 17.28
N LEU A 230 -19.00 -10.48 16.05
CA LEU A 230 -19.49 -11.58 15.22
C LEU A 230 -18.86 -12.94 15.57
N ASN A 231 -17.66 -12.95 16.14
CA ASN A 231 -16.92 -14.15 16.54
C ASN A 231 -16.81 -14.35 18.07
N ALA A 232 -17.82 -13.93 18.83
CA ALA A 232 -17.86 -14.06 20.29
C ALA A 232 -17.71 -15.49 20.84
N LYS A 233 -17.63 -16.52 19.98
CA LYS A 233 -17.33 -17.92 20.37
C LYS A 233 -15.85 -18.20 20.68
N PHE A 234 -14.95 -17.24 20.45
CA PHE A 234 -13.50 -17.39 20.66
C PHE A 234 -12.92 -16.52 21.80
N ASP A 235 -13.78 -15.93 22.65
CA ASP A 235 -13.37 -15.31 23.92
C ASP A 235 -13.50 -16.29 25.09
#